data_AF-A0A965J4K6-F1
#
_entry.id   AF-A0A965J4K6-F1
#
_cell.length_a   1.000
_cell.length_b   1.000
_cell.length_c   1.000
_cell.angle_alpha   90.00
_cell.angle_beta   90.00
_cell.angle_gamma   90.00
#
_symmetry.space_group_name_H-M   'P 1'
#
loop_
_entity.id
_entity.type
_entity.pdbx_description
1 polymer ?
#
loop_
_entity_poly.entity_id
_entity_poly.type
_entity_poly.pdbx_seq_one_letter_code
_entity_poly.pdbx_strand_id
1 'polypeptide(L)'
;MSDLHSINEAINKRAGRKLLPSIAVSIFLVLLVWFSLSTYRVIFAVLITAAVVLGIRELHNAFHAIAIDIPLWSLTTATIGLSAST
;
A
#
# COMPACT_ATOMS: atom_id res chain seq x y z
N MET A 1 5.16 34.87 4.08
CA MET A 1 5.14 33.55 3.41
C MET A 1 6.35 32.68 3.75
N SER A 2 7.46 33.21 4.29
CA SER A 2 8.58 32.40 4.80
C SER A 2 8.24 31.52 6.01
N ASP A 3 7.34 31.94 6.90
CA ASP A 3 7.08 31.20 8.14
C ASP A 3 6.31 29.88 7.96
N LEU A 4 5.35 29.82 7.04
CA LEU A 4 4.65 28.57 6.75
C LEU A 4 5.58 27.54 6.10
N HIS A 5 6.52 28.00 5.28
CA HIS A 5 7.49 27.13 4.63
C HIS A 5 8.55 26.63 5.62
N SER A 6 9.06 27.49 6.50
CA SER A 6 10.01 27.11 7.55
C SER A 6 9.41 26.14 8.57
N ILE A 7 8.12 26.31 8.92
CA ILE A 7 7.37 25.36 9.76
C ILE A 7 7.25 24.01 9.04
N ASN A 8 6.83 23.97 7.77
CA ASN A 8 6.73 22.72 7.01
C ASN A 8 8.09 22.01 6.89
N GLU A 9 9.17 22.75 6.66
CA GLU A 9 10.54 22.23 6.60
C GLU A 9 10.96 21.60 7.95
N ALA A 10 10.69 22.30 9.06
CA ALA A 10 11.01 21.82 10.40
C ALA A 10 10.25 20.54 10.78
N ILE A 11 8.95 20.46 10.44
CA ILE A 11 8.15 19.26 10.72
C ILE A 11 8.57 18.11 9.78
N ASN A 12 8.85 18.37 8.50
CA ASN A 12 9.38 17.36 7.56
C ASN A 12 10.73 16.81 8.03
N LYS A 13 11.61 17.67 8.57
CA LYS A 13 12.90 17.27 9.14
C LYS A 13 12.73 16.39 10.38
N ARG A 14 11.76 16.70 11.24
CA ARG A 14 11.42 15.87 12.41
C ARG A 14 10.81 14.52 12.03
N ALA A 15 9.99 14.49 10.99
CA ALA A 15 9.33 13.28 10.51
C ALA A 15 10.23 12.39 9.63
N GLY A 16 11.37 12.89 9.17
CA GLY A 16 12.28 12.18 8.26
C GLY A 16 11.69 11.92 6.86
N ARG A 17 10.49 12.46 6.57
CA ARG A 17 9.76 12.33 5.31
C ARG A 17 8.92 13.58 5.07
N LYS A 18 8.69 13.91 3.81
CA LYS A 18 7.72 14.95 3.41
C LYS A 18 6.30 14.57 3.87
N LEU A 19 5.72 15.36 4.77
CA LEU A 19 4.43 15.10 5.41
C LEU A 19 3.25 15.34 4.47
N LEU A 20 3.31 16.40 3.66
CA LEU A 20 2.24 16.71 2.70
C LEU A 20 1.96 15.53 1.73
N PRO A 21 2.96 14.92 1.08
CA PRO A 21 2.75 13.69 0.30
C PRO A 21 2.18 12.54 1.13
N SER A 22 2.62 12.38 2.38
CA SER A 22 2.12 11.32 3.27
C SER A 22 0.64 11.48 3.59
N ILE A 23 0.18 12.71 3.83
CA ILE A 23 -1.23 13.03 4.11
C ILE A 23 -2.06 12.84 2.84
N ALA A 24 -1.55 13.28 1.69
CA ALA A 24 -2.23 13.08 0.42
C ALA A 24 -2.43 11.59 0.11
N VAL A 25 -1.41 10.75 0.33
CA VAL A 25 -1.50 9.30 0.13
C VAL A 25 -2.51 8.66 1.07
N SER A 26 -2.55 9.03 2.36
CA SER A 26 -3.50 8.44 3.30
C SER A 26 -4.95 8.80 2.95
N ILE A 27 -5.23 10.07 2.63
CA ILE A 27 -6.56 10.52 2.17
C ILE A 27 -6.94 9.80 0.88
N PHE A 28 -6.01 9.69 -0.07
CA PHE A 28 -6.24 8.97 -1.32
C PHE A 28 -6.61 7.50 -1.10
N LEU A 29 -5.88 6.77 -0.24
CA LEU A 29 -6.17 5.36 0.04
C LEU A 29 -7.55 5.17 0.67
N VAL A 30 -7.95 6.05 1.59
CA VAL A 30 -9.28 6.00 2.21
C VAL A 30 -10.37 6.21 1.15
N LEU A 31 -10.23 7.24 0.32
CA LEU A 31 -11.18 7.52 -0.75
C LEU A 31 -11.22 6.39 -1.79
N LEU A 32 -10.06 5.84 -2.15
CA LEU A 32 -9.94 4.75 -3.10
C LEU A 32 -10.69 3.50 -2.60
N VAL A 33 -10.48 3.11 -1.34
CA VAL A 33 -11.16 1.95 -0.74
C VAL A 33 -12.67 2.20 -0.64
N TRP A 34 -13.07 3.38 -0.15
CA TRP A 34 -14.48 3.73 -0.01
C TRP A 34 -15.21 3.76 -1.35
N PHE A 35 -14.62 4.43 -2.35
CA PHE A 35 -15.18 4.51 -3.70
C PHE A 35 -15.27 3.13 -4.37
N SER A 36 -14.24 2.31 -4.18
CA SER A 36 -14.20 0.93 -4.68
C SER A 36 -15.32 0.07 -4.09
N LEU A 37 -15.59 0.18 -2.78
CA LEU A 37 -16.73 -0.47 -2.13
C LEU A 37 -18.09 0.08 -2.56
N SER A 38 -18.18 1.39 -2.78
CA SER A 38 -19.44 2.07 -3.14
C SER A 38 -19.91 1.77 -4.57
N THR A 39 -18.97 1.51 -5.49
CA THR A 39 -19.31 1.30 -6.92
C THR A 39 -19.71 -0.15 -7.21
N TYR A 40 -18.78 -1.10 -7.05
CA TYR A 40 -19.03 -2.53 -7.31
C TYR A 40 -18.09 -3.39 -6.47
N ARG A 41 -18.65 -4.44 -5.84
CA ARG A 41 -17.89 -5.40 -5.01
C ARG A 41 -16.70 -6.03 -5.75
N VAL A 42 -16.84 -6.25 -7.05
CA VAL A 42 -15.78 -6.85 -7.90
C VAL A 42 -14.57 -5.92 -8.03
N ILE A 43 -14.78 -4.60 -8.13
CA ILE A 43 -13.66 -3.64 -8.23
C ILE A 43 -12.85 -3.65 -6.93
N PHE A 44 -13.54 -3.75 -5.79
CA PHE A 44 -12.90 -3.89 -4.48
C PHE A 44 -12.11 -5.18 -4.36
N ALA A 45 -12.68 -6.31 -4.78
CA ALA A 45 -11.98 -7.59 -4.76
C ALA A 45 -10.70 -7.56 -5.60
N VAL A 46 -10.74 -7.00 -6.81
CA VAL A 46 -9.55 -6.85 -7.68
C VAL A 46 -8.51 -5.93 -7.03
N LEU A 47 -8.94 -4.80 -6.47
CA LEU A 47 -8.06 -3.84 -5.82
C LEU A 47 -7.32 -4.46 -4.62
N ILE A 48 -8.06 -5.15 -3.75
CA ILE A 48 -7.48 -5.82 -2.59
C ILE A 48 -6.56 -6.95 -3.02
N THR A 49 -6.95 -7.74 -4.02
CA THR A 49 -6.09 -8.81 -4.56
C THR A 49 -4.74 -8.22 -5.02
N ALA A 50 -4.77 -7.13 -5.79
CA ALA A 50 -3.55 -6.45 -6.23
C ALA A 50 -2.70 -5.94 -5.04
N ALA A 51 -3.34 -5.34 -4.03
CA ALA A 51 -2.65 -4.86 -2.83
C ALA A 51 -1.95 -5.99 -2.06
N VAL A 52 -2.60 -7.15 -1.90
CA VAL A 52 -2.02 -8.31 -1.23
C VAL A 52 -0.87 -8.90 -2.03
N VAL A 53 -0.99 -9.02 -3.36
CA VAL A 53 0.12 -9.49 -4.21
C VAL A 53 1.34 -8.57 -4.13
N LEU A 54 1.13 -7.25 -4.10
CA LEU A 54 2.23 -6.30 -3.86
C LEU A 54 2.86 -6.50 -2.47
N GLY A 55 2.06 -6.75 -1.44
CA GLY A 55 2.54 -7.07 -0.09
C GLY A 55 3.37 -8.37 -0.05
N ILE A 56 2.92 -9.41 -0.75
CA ILE A 56 3.67 -10.68 -0.89
C ILE A 56 5.01 -10.46 -1.57
N ARG A 57 5.05 -9.63 -2.63
CA ARG A 57 6.30 -9.30 -3.31
C ARG A 57 7.28 -8.55 -2.39
N GLU A 58 6.79 -7.59 -1.62
CA GLU A 58 7.62 -6.86 -0.67
C GLU A 58 8.13 -7.76 0.45
N LEU A 59 7.28 -8.67 0.96
CA LEU A 59 7.68 -9.69 1.93
C LEU A 59 8.74 -10.62 1.34
N HIS A 60 8.52 -11.17 0.14
CA HIS A 60 9.50 -12.02 -0.53
C HIS A 60 10.86 -11.32 -0.65
N ASN A 61 10.88 -10.06 -1.06
CA ASN A 61 12.12 -9.28 -1.14
C ASN A 61 12.78 -9.08 0.24
N ALA A 62 12.00 -8.80 1.28
CA ALA A 62 12.51 -8.63 2.64
C ALA A 62 13.10 -9.93 3.22
N PHE A 63 12.46 -11.08 2.96
CA PHE A 63 12.96 -12.39 3.37
C PHE A 63 14.17 -12.85 2.54
N HIS A 64 14.17 -12.56 1.24
CA HIS A 64 15.31 -12.82 0.38
C HIS A 64 16.56 -12.02 0.81
N ALA A 65 16.39 -10.81 1.35
CA ALA A 65 17.48 -10.01 1.88
C ALA A 65 18.23 -10.68 3.06
N ILE A 66 17.59 -11.63 3.76
CA ILE A 66 18.18 -12.45 4.83
C ILE A 66 18.37 -13.92 4.41
N ALA A 67 18.42 -14.18 3.10
CA ALA A 67 18.60 -15.51 2.49
C ALA A 67 17.52 -16.55 2.89
N ILE A 68 16.29 -16.09 3.13
CA ILE A 68 15.12 -16.96 3.31
C ILE A 68 14.31 -16.97 2.02
N ASP A 69 14.32 -18.11 1.33
CA ASP A 69 13.58 -18.29 0.09
C ASP A 69 12.11 -18.62 0.35
N ILE A 70 11.23 -17.68 0.00
CA ILE A 70 9.79 -17.86 0.07
C ILE A 70 9.22 -18.02 -1.35
N PRO A 71 8.38 -19.04 -1.62
CA PRO A 71 7.86 -19.27 -2.97
C PRO A 71 6.80 -18.22 -3.35
N LEU A 72 7.24 -17.14 -4.01
CA LEU A 72 6.39 -16.02 -4.44
C LEU A 72 5.23 -16.48 -5.32
N TRP A 73 5.50 -17.38 -6.27
CA TRP A 73 4.48 -17.86 -7.20
C TRP A 73 3.38 -18.65 -6.51
N SER A 74 3.74 -19.55 -5.59
CA SER A 74 2.79 -20.34 -4.81
C SER A 74 1.88 -19.43 -3.98
N LEU A 75 2.46 -18.49 -3.23
CA LEU A 75 1.71 -17.53 -2.41
C LEU A 75 0.81 -16.64 -3.26
N THR A 76 1.32 -16.10 -4.37
CA THR A 76 0.55 -15.24 -5.27
C THR A 76 -0.64 -15.99 -5.87
N THR A 77 -0.44 -17.22 -6.36
CA THR A 77 -1.54 -18.03 -6.92
C THR A 77 -2.58 -18.41 -5.87
N ALA A 78 -2.15 -18.75 -4.65
CA ALA A 78 -3.05 -19.06 -3.55
C ALA A 78 -3.89 -17.84 -3.16
N THR A 79 -3.28 -16.66 -3.07
CA THR A 79 -4.01 -15.40 -2.81
C THR A 79 -5.05 -15.11 -3.88
N ILE A 80 -4.69 -15.21 -5.16
CA ILE A 80 -5.64 -14.99 -6.26
C ILE A 80 -6.79 -16.00 -6.19
N GLY A 81 -6.49 -17.27 -5.96
CA GLY A 81 -7.51 -18.33 -5.83
C GLY A 81 -8.46 -18.08 -4.65
N LEU A 82 -7.93 -17.68 -3.49
CA LEU A 82 -8.74 -17.34 -2.32
C LEU A 82 -9.62 -16.11 -2.57
N SER A 83 -9.09 -15.07 -3.20
CA SER A 83 -9.84 -13.85 -3.52
C SER A 83 -10.90 -14.07 -4.61
N ALA A 84 -10.72 -15.06 -5.48
CA ALA A 84 -11.70 -15.44 -6.50
C ALA A 84 -12.78 -16.41 -5.98
N SER A 85 -12.56 -17.04 -4.82
CA SER A 85 -13.49 -18.00 -4.21
C SER A 85 -14.62 -17.35 -3.40
N THR A 86 -14.69 -16.02 -3.35
CA THR A 86 -15.67 -15.23 -2.57
C THR A 86 -16.83 -14.74 -3.44
#